data_AF-M0G1T6-F1
#
_entry.id   AF-M0G1T6-F1
#
_cell.length_a   1.000
_cell.length_b   1.000
_cell.length_c   1.000
_cell.angle_alpha   90.00
_cell.angle_beta   90.00
_cell.angle_gamma   90.00
#
_symmetry.space_group_name_H-M   'P 1'
#
loop_
_entity.id
_entity.type
_entity.pdbx_description
1 polymer ?
#
loop_
_entity_poly.entity_id
_entity_poly.type
_entity_poly.pdbx_seq_one_letter_code
_entity_poly.pdbx_strand_id
1 'polypeptide(L)'
;MARRQRAFRGISPRLAIQYLEGLGGEADGDGRVVGPDWTVDIETEEVTITSSIQLTEVQLAFEGDEETLDDLVERFARKAMRAGG
;
A
#
# COMPACT_ATOMS: atom_id res chain seq x y z
N MET A 1 -2.14 13.60 -13.71
CA MET A 1 -1.96 12.31 -13.00
C MET A 1 -0.59 12.30 -12.37
N ALA A 2 -0.54 12.06 -11.06
CA ALA A 2 0.66 11.91 -10.26
C ALA A 2 0.85 10.45 -9.87
N ARG A 3 2.09 10.10 -9.49
CA ARG A 3 2.44 8.79 -8.92
C ARG A 3 3.17 8.98 -7.59
N ARG A 4 2.87 8.12 -6.61
CA ARG A 4 3.54 8.06 -5.30
C ARG A 4 3.87 6.61 -4.98
N GLN A 5 5.05 6.36 -4.42
CA GLN A 5 5.46 5.02 -3.99
C GLN A 5 5.72 5.00 -2.49
N ARG A 6 5.30 3.93 -1.83
CA ARG A 6 5.57 3.70 -0.41
C ARG A 6 5.81 2.22 -0.17
N ALA A 7 6.80 1.91 0.67
CA ALA A 7 7.09 0.57 1.11
C ALA A 7 6.71 0.41 2.58
N PHE A 8 6.06 -0.70 2.91
CA PHE A 8 5.61 -1.01 4.26
C PHE A 8 6.13 -2.38 4.68
N ARG A 9 6.68 -2.45 5.88
CA ARG A 9 7.15 -3.69 6.52
C ARG A 9 6.20 -4.07 7.65
N GLY A 10 6.10 -5.36 7.92
CA GLY A 10 5.27 -5.88 9.01
C GLY A 10 3.76 -5.91 8.70
N ILE A 11 3.37 -5.67 7.45
CA ILE A 11 2.01 -5.89 6.95
C ILE A 11 2.05 -6.85 5.76
N SER A 12 0.97 -7.61 5.56
CA SER A 12 0.82 -8.49 4.40
C SER A 12 0.11 -7.77 3.24
N PRO A 13 0.23 -8.24 1.98
CA PRO A 13 -0.51 -7.70 0.84
C PRO A 13 -2.02 -7.75 1.06
N ARG A 14 -2.50 -8.84 1.67
CA ARG A 14 -3.91 -9.01 2.02
C ARG A 14 -4.39 -7.90 2.97
N LEU A 15 -3.57 -7.51 3.95
CA LEU A 15 -3.90 -6.43 4.87
C LEU A 15 -3.88 -5.07 4.16
N ALA A 16 -2.92 -4.85 3.25
CA ALA A 16 -2.86 -3.66 2.42
C ALA A 16 -4.12 -3.51 1.56
N ILE A 17 -4.55 -4.59 0.88
CA ILE A 17 -5.81 -4.64 0.11
C ILE A 17 -6.99 -4.27 1.01
N GLN A 18 -7.16 -4.93 2.16
CA GLN A 18 -8.25 -4.65 3.08
C GLN A 18 -8.29 -3.17 3.54
N TYR A 19 -7.12 -2.54 3.66
CA TYR A 19 -7.04 -1.13 4.04
C TYR A 19 -7.45 -0.21 2.90
N LEU A 20 -7.01 -0.51 1.68
CA LEU A 20 -7.38 0.22 0.47
C LEU A 20 -8.88 0.07 0.15
N GLU A 21 -9.44 -1.13 0.35
CA GLU A 21 -10.89 -1.36 0.26
C GLU A 21 -11.66 -0.51 1.28
N GLY A 22 -11.16 -0.43 2.52
CA GLY A 22 -11.71 0.46 3.54
C GLY A 22 -11.56 1.96 3.25
N LEU A 23 -10.78 2.34 2.23
CA LEU A 23 -10.63 3.72 1.73
C LEU A 23 -11.45 3.96 0.45
N GLY A 24 -12.31 3.02 0.06
CA GLY A 24 -13.20 3.12 -1.10
C GLY A 24 -12.64 2.49 -2.37
N GLY A 25 -11.57 1.70 -2.27
CA GLY A 25 -11.07 0.89 -3.39
C GLY A 25 -11.80 -0.45 -3.51
N GLU A 26 -11.60 -1.11 -4.65
CA GLU A 26 -12.02 -2.49 -4.89
C GLU A 26 -10.87 -3.25 -5.56
N ALA A 27 -10.55 -4.44 -5.05
CA ALA A 27 -9.49 -5.27 -5.61
C ALA A 27 -9.95 -5.90 -6.94
N ASP A 28 -9.13 -5.80 -7.99
CA ASP A 28 -9.43 -6.43 -9.29
C ASP A 28 -8.93 -7.89 -9.40
N GLY A 29 -8.18 -8.35 -8.41
CA GLY A 29 -7.66 -9.72 -8.30
C GLY A 29 -6.17 -9.87 -8.67
N ASP A 30 -5.57 -8.91 -9.38
CA ASP A 30 -4.20 -8.99 -9.91
C ASP A 30 -3.19 -8.19 -9.07
N GLY A 31 -3.41 -8.10 -7.75
CA GLY A 31 -2.56 -7.28 -6.89
C GLY A 31 -2.79 -5.78 -7.11
N ARG A 32 -3.94 -5.41 -7.64
CA ARG A 32 -4.31 -4.02 -7.92
C ARG A 32 -5.63 -3.67 -7.25
N VAL A 33 -5.72 -2.46 -6.73
CA VAL A 33 -6.92 -1.91 -6.11
C VAL A 33 -7.29 -0.60 -6.79
N VAL A 34 -8.53 -0.54 -7.29
CA VAL A 34 -9.05 0.61 -8.04
C VAL A 34 -10.05 1.37 -7.15
N GLY A 35 -9.79 2.65 -6.94
CA GLY A 35 -10.71 3.57 -6.29
C GLY A 35 -11.35 4.55 -7.29
N PRO A 36 -12.12 5.54 -6.80
CA PRO A 36 -12.84 6.48 -7.67
C PRO A 36 -11.93 7.31 -8.59
N ASP A 37 -10.86 7.89 -8.02
CA ASP A 37 -9.93 8.80 -8.72
C ASP A 37 -8.46 8.39 -8.53
N TRP A 38 -8.25 7.14 -8.12
CA TRP A 38 -6.94 6.59 -7.82
C TRP A 38 -6.87 5.09 -8.09
N THR A 39 -5.66 4.58 -8.25
CA THR A 39 -5.36 3.16 -8.34
C THR A 39 -4.08 2.86 -7.56
N VAL A 40 -3.98 1.65 -7.02
CA VAL A 40 -2.79 1.17 -6.33
C VAL A 40 -2.38 -0.19 -6.86
N ASP A 41 -1.16 -0.28 -7.37
CA ASP A 41 -0.50 -1.55 -7.64
C ASP A 41 0.27 -2.01 -6.40
N ILE A 42 0.20 -3.30 -6.11
CA ILE A 42 0.73 -3.94 -4.90
C ILE A 42 1.74 -5.00 -5.32
N GLU A 43 2.98 -4.81 -4.89
CA GLU A 43 4.06 -5.76 -5.10
C GLU A 43 4.63 -6.21 -3.75
N THR A 44 5.24 -7.39 -3.72
CA THR A 44 5.95 -7.90 -2.55
C THR A 44 7.39 -8.24 -2.86
N GLU A 45 8.28 -7.89 -1.95
CA GLU A 45 9.69 -8.25 -2.03
C GLU A 45 10.17 -8.82 -0.69
N GLU A 46 11.08 -9.79 -0.72
CA GLU A 46 11.79 -10.24 0.47
C GLU A 46 13.06 -9.40 0.66
N VAL A 47 13.14 -8.65 1.75
CA VAL A 47 14.26 -7.75 2.02
C VAL A 47 15.07 -8.26 3.21
N THR A 48 16.38 -8.38 3.02
CA THR A 48 17.33 -8.77 4.06
C THR A 48 17.62 -7.58 4.97
N ILE A 49 17.29 -7.70 6.25
CA ILE A 49 17.48 -6.62 7.25
C ILE A 49 18.80 -6.82 8.03
N THR A 50 19.18 -8.07 8.26
CA THR A 50 20.45 -8.45 8.90
C THR A 50 21.03 -9.68 8.20
N SER A 51 22.17 -10.19 8.65
CA SER A 51 22.83 -11.36 8.04
C SER A 51 21.97 -12.64 7.95
N SER A 52 20.86 -12.72 8.69
CA SER A 52 19.97 -13.90 8.67
C SER A 52 18.47 -13.59 8.74
N ILE A 53 18.07 -12.32 8.90
CA ILE A 53 16.65 -11.95 9.02
C ILE A 53 16.17 -11.34 7.70
N GLN A 54 15.17 -11.99 7.11
CA GLN A 54 14.41 -11.49 5.96
C GLN A 54 13.02 -11.08 6.41
N LEU A 55 12.54 -9.95 5.90
CA LEU A 55 11.17 -9.49 6.10
C LEU A 55 10.49 -9.30 4.75
N THR A 56 9.22 -9.65 4.67
CA THR A 56 8.39 -9.25 3.55
C THR A 56 8.16 -7.73 3.61
N GLU A 57 8.45 -7.08 2.50
CA GLU A 57 8.15 -5.68 2.23
C GLU A 57 7.04 -5.60 1.18
N VAL A 58 5.99 -4.85 1.50
CA VAL A 58 4.89 -4.56 0.57
C VAL A 58 5.16 -3.21 -0.07
N GLN A 59 5.35 -3.19 -1.38
CA GLN A 59 5.54 -1.98 -2.18
C GLN A 59 4.20 -1.58 -2.78
N LEU A 60 3.80 -0.33 -2.54
CA LEU A 60 2.55 0.24 -3.05
C LEU A 60 2.86 1.40 -4.00
N ALA A 61 2.36 1.31 -5.22
CA ALA A 61 2.42 2.37 -6.22
C ALA A 61 1.04 2.98 -6.42
N PHE A 62 0.85 4.19 -5.90
CA PHE A 62 -0.39 4.96 -5.99
C PHE A 62 -0.35 5.84 -7.23
N GLU A 63 -1.41 5.84 -8.03
CA GLU A 63 -1.57 6.67 -9.24
C GLU A 63 -2.95 7.35 -9.22
N GLY A 64 -3.02 8.63 -9.57
CA GLY A 64 -4.27 9.39 -9.47
C GLY A 64 -4.09 10.91 -9.55
N ASP A 65 -5.09 11.65 -9.08
CA ASP A 65 -5.01 13.09 -8.86
C ASP A 65 -4.11 13.43 -7.65
N GLU A 66 -3.37 14.54 -7.71
CA GLU A 66 -2.37 14.88 -6.69
C GLU A 66 -2.99 15.14 -5.30
N GLU A 67 -4.09 15.89 -5.24
CA GLU A 67 -4.77 16.20 -3.98
C GLU A 67 -5.39 14.94 -3.36
N THR A 68 -5.90 14.06 -4.22
CA THR A 68 -6.45 12.75 -3.82
C THR A 68 -5.36 11.82 -3.28
N LEU A 69 -4.21 11.76 -3.95
CA LEU A 69 -3.13 10.87 -3.56
C LEU A 69 -2.50 11.25 -2.23
N ASP A 70 -2.33 12.54 -1.94
CA ASP A 70 -1.70 12.98 -0.71
C ASP A 70 -2.55 12.62 0.53
N ASP A 71 -3.88 12.84 0.50
CA ASP A 71 -4.80 12.40 1.58
C ASP A 71 -4.88 10.86 1.66
N LEU A 72 -4.93 10.15 0.53
CA LEU A 72 -4.97 8.70 0.48
C LEU A 72 -3.73 8.06 1.12
N VAL A 73 -2.54 8.52 0.73
CA VAL A 73 -1.26 8.00 1.25
C VAL A 73 -1.15 8.28 2.75
N GLU A 74 -1.55 9.47 3.22
CA GLU A 74 -1.52 9.79 4.65
C GLU A 74 -2.45 8.87 5.45
N ARG A 75 -3.70 8.69 4.99
CA ARG A 75 -4.68 7.82 5.67
C ARG A 75 -4.24 6.37 5.70
N PHE A 76 -3.69 5.87 4.58
CA PHE A 76 -3.14 4.53 4.51
C PHE A 76 -1.98 4.37 5.51
N ALA A 77 -0.99 5.27 5.48
CA ALA A 77 0.18 5.20 6.35
C ALA A 77 -0.18 5.25 7.83
N ARG A 78 -1.13 6.10 8.22
CA ARG A 78 -1.64 6.19 9.60
C ARG A 78 -2.25 4.85 10.08
N LYS A 79 -2.95 4.15 9.19
CA LYS A 79 -3.55 2.84 9.48
C LYS A 79 -2.51 1.71 9.49
N ALA A 80 -1.52 1.75 8.61
CA ALA A 80 -0.43 0.78 8.57
C ALA A 80 0.48 0.89 9.80
N MET A 81 0.85 2.10 10.23
CA MET A 81 1.72 2.30 11.40
C MET A 81 1.05 1.88 12.72
N ARG A 82 -0.26 2.13 12.89
CA ARG A 82 -0.97 1.73 14.13
C ARG A 82 -1.13 0.22 14.29
N ALA A 83 -1.02 -0.53 13.19
CA ALA A 83 -1.09 -1.99 13.21
C ALA A 83 0.28 -2.64 13.51
N GLY A 84 1.37 -1.88 13.38
CA GLY A 84 2.73 -2.30 13.73
C GLY A 84 3.21 -1.84 15.11
N GLY A 85 2.29 -1.38 15.98
CA GLY A 85 2.55 -1.02 17.37
C GLY A 85 2.14 -2.13 18.33
#